data_AF-A0A452GYJ9-F1
#
_entry.id   AF-A0A452GYJ9-F1
#
_cell.length_a   1.000
_cell.length_b   1.000
_cell.length_c   1.000
_cell.angle_alpha   90.00
_cell.angle_beta   90.00
_cell.angle_gamma   90.00
#
_symmetry.space_group_name_H-M   'P 1'
#
loop_
_entity.id
_entity.type
_entity.pdbx_description
1 polymer ?
#
loop_
_entity_poly.entity_id
_entity_poly.type
_entity_poly.pdbx_seq_one_letter_code
_entity_poly.pdbx_strand_id
1 'polypeptide(L)' 'MDFNGLADPYVKLHLLPGACKANKLKTRTQRNTLNPVWNEGLTYTGITGEDMARKTLR' A
#
# COMPACT_ATOMS: atom_id res chain seq x y z
N MET A 1 -1.62 13.99 18.10
CA MET A 1 -0.17 13.75 18.10
C MET A 1 0.09 12.69 19.14
N ASP A 2 0.70 11.60 18.69
CA ASP A 2 0.84 10.32 19.37
C ASP A 2 1.87 10.48 20.50
N PHE A 3 1.39 10.42 21.75
CA PHE A 3 2.13 10.81 22.97
C PHE A 3 3.34 9.93 23.32
N ASN A 4 3.64 8.88 22.54
CA ASN A 4 4.66 7.89 22.88
C ASN A 4 5.95 8.00 22.05
N GLY A 5 6.09 9.01 21.18
CA GLY A 5 7.28 9.18 20.33
C GLY A 5 7.53 8.04 19.33
N LEU A 6 6.57 7.12 19.21
CA LEU A 6 6.62 5.97 18.31
C LEU A 6 5.43 6.07 17.36
N ALA A 7 5.71 5.88 16.07
CA ALA A 7 4.70 5.92 15.03
C ALA A 7 4.13 4.52 14.77
N ASP A 8 2.93 4.49 14.19
CA ASP A 8 2.33 3.30 13.60
C ASP A 8 2.32 3.42 12.06
N PRO A 9 3.49 3.45 11.40
CA PRO A 9 3.57 3.63 9.96
C PRO A 9 2.94 2.44 9.21
N TYR A 10 2.27 2.78 8.11
CA TYR A 10 1.73 1.81 7.15
C TYR A 10 1.88 2.37 5.74
N VAL A 11 2.00 1.48 4.76
CA VAL A 11 2.05 1.86 3.34
C VAL A 11 0.73 1.50 2.70
N LYS A 12 0.21 2.40 1.86
CA LYS A 12 -0.98 2.15 1.05
C LYS A 12 -0.62 2.38 -0.42
N LEU A 13 -0.92 1.40 -1.27
CA LEU A 13 -0.70 1.41 -2.69
C LEU A 13 -2.03 1.64 -3.41
N HIS A 14 -2.10 2.68 -4.24
CA HIS A 14 -3.26 2.97 -5.06
C HIS A 14 -2.91 2.77 -6.54
N LEU A 15 -3.69 1.93 -7.22
CA LEU A 15 -3.54 1.70 -8.65
C LEU A 15 -4.61 2.48 -9.44
N LEU A 16 -4.20 3.37 -10.34
CA LEU A 16 -5.05 4.30 -11.10
C LEU A 16 -4.76 4.20 -12.60
N PRO A 17 -5.71 4.32 -13.55
CA PRO A 17 -7.11 4.68 -13.35
C PRO A 17 -7.95 3.47 -12.94
N GLY A 18 -8.76 3.66 -11.90
CA GLY A 18 -9.60 2.59 -11.37
C GLY A 18 -9.74 2.73 -9.87
N ALA A 19 -10.79 3.39 -9.42
CA ALA A 19 -11.12 3.52 -8.00
C ALA A 19 -11.76 2.23 -7.43
N CYS A 20 -11.41 1.05 -7.98
CA CYS A 20 -11.92 -0.22 -7.49
C CYS A 20 -11.26 -0.55 -6.15
N LYS A 21 -12.02 -1.13 -5.21
CA LYS A 21 -11.44 -1.62 -3.94
C LYS A 21 -10.30 -2.63 -4.17
N ALA A 22 -10.35 -3.38 -5.26
CA ALA A 22 -9.28 -4.31 -5.66
C ALA A 22 -7.95 -3.60 -6.01
N ASN A 23 -7.99 -2.32 -6.39
CA ASN A 23 -6.79 -1.53 -6.70
C ASN A 23 -6.15 -0.86 -5.48
N LYS A 24 -6.78 -0.97 -4.30
CA LYS A 24 -6.25 -0.42 -3.05
C LYS A 24 -5.64 -1.55 -2.24
N LEU A 25 -4.32 -1.58 -2.19
CA LEU A 25 -3.59 -2.48 -1.30
C LEU A 25 -3.01 -1.69 -0.15
N LYS A 26 -2.94 -2.31 1.01
CA LYS A 26 -2.31 -1.73 2.20
C LYS A 26 -1.48 -2.80 2.87
N THR A 27 -0.29 -2.41 3.32
CA THR A 27 0.54 -3.28 4.13
C THR A 27 0.02 -3.36 5.55
N ARG A 28 0.51 -4.33 6.32
CA ARG A 28 0.32 -4.35 7.77
C ARG A 28 0.84 -3.06 8.42
N THR A 29 0.06 -2.54 9.36
CA THR A 29 0.50 -1.42 10.21
C THR A 29 1.58 -1.93 11.16
N GLN A 30 2.77 -1.35 11.05
CA GLN A 30 3.88 -1.65 11.95
C GLN A 30 3.71 -0.79 13.18
N ARG A 31 3.44 -1.41 14.33
CA ARG A 31 3.20 -0.67 15.56
C ARG A 31 4.51 -0.32 16.25
N ASN A 32 4.54 0.83 16.89
CA ASN A 32 5.59 1.18 17.85
C ASN A 32 7.01 1.25 17.21
N THR A 33 7.13 1.69 15.95
CA THR A 33 8.41 1.74 15.24
C THR A 33 8.59 2.99 14.39
N LEU A 34 9.80 3.56 14.44
CA LEU A 34 10.22 4.67 13.57
C LEU A 34 10.91 4.18 12.29
N ASN A 35 11.36 2.93 12.26
CA ASN A 35 11.99 2.28 11.10
C ASN A 35 11.18 1.05 10.72
N PRO A 36 10.00 1.22 10.11
CA PRO A 36 9.18 0.10 9.70
C PRO A 36 9.84 -0.70 8.57
N VAL A 37 9.89 -2.01 8.76
CA VAL A 37 10.30 -2.94 7.70
C VAL A 37 9.11 -3.86 7.43
N TRP A 38 8.44 -3.66 6.30
CA TRP A 38 7.27 -4.47 5.97
C TRP A 38 7.65 -5.85 5.46
N ASN A 39 8.68 -5.96 4.60
CA ASN A 39 9.04 -7.20 3.89
C ASN A 39 7.81 -7.96 3.33
N GLU A 40 6.77 -7.22 2.92
CA GLU A 40 5.48 -7.77 2.52
C GLU A 40 5.27 -7.53 1.03
N GLY A 41 5.04 -8.60 0.28
CA GLY A 41 4.72 -8.53 -1.14
C GLY A 41 3.24 -8.22 -1.34
N LEU A 42 2.94 -7.10 -1.99
CA LEU A 42 1.59 -6.73 -2.39
C LEU A 42 1.36 -7.12 -3.85
N THR A 43 0.47 -8.10 -4.06
CA THR A 43 0.17 -8.61 -5.41
C THR A 43 -1.24 -8.22 -5.80
N TYR A 44 -1.37 -7.57 -6.96
CA TYR A 44 -2.67 -7.31 -7.58
C TYR A 44 -3.10 -8.52 -8.42
N THR A 45 -4.26 -9.11 -8.11
CA THR A 45 -4.85 -10.20 -8.90
C THR A 45 -5.94 -9.65 -9.82
N GLY A 46 -5.92 -10.05 -11.09
CA GLY A 46 -6.90 -9.58 -12.09
C GLY A 46 -6.51 -8.31 -12.86
N ILE A 47 -5.23 -7.91 -12.82
CA ILE A 47 -4.66 -6.86 -13.68
C ILE A 47 -4.38 -7.48 -15.07
N THR A 48 -4.98 -6.91 -16.11
CA THR A 48 -4.67 -7.27 -17.49
C THR A 48 -3.39 -6.55 -17.95
N GLY A 49 -2.68 -7.10 -18.95
CA GLY A 49 -1.44 -6.48 -19.45
C GLY A 49 -1.63 -5.04 -19.96
N GLU A 50 -2.81 -4.73 -20.52
CA GLU A 50 -3.16 -3.38 -20.96
C GLU A 50 -3.40 -2.42 -19.79
N ASP A 51 -3.96 -2.94 -18.70
CA ASP A 51 -4.20 -2.24 -17.45
C ASP A 51 -2.86 -1.92 -16.75
N MET A 52 -1.84 -2.78 -16.85
CA MET A 52 -0.48 -2.50 -16.37
C MET A 52 0.22 -1.37 -17.14
N ALA A 53 -0.04 -1.22 -18.45
CA ALA A 53 0.52 -0.13 -19.25
C ALA A 53 -0.23 1.20 -19.05
N ARG A 54 -1.53 1.14 -18.73
CA ARG A 54 -2.38 2.31 -18.48
C ARG A 54 -2.40 2.74 -17.03
N LYS A 55 -2.02 1.88 -16.08
CA LYS A 55 -2.06 2.19 -14.66
C LYS A 55 -0.75 2.74 -14.11
N THR A 56 -0.92 3.75 -13.28
CA THR A 56 0.10 4.32 -12.40
C THR A 56 -0.14 3.87 -10.98
N LEU A 57 0.94 3.42 -10.32
CA LEU A 57 0.99 3.19 -8.89
C LEU A 57 1.32 4.52 -8.18
N ARG A 58 0.48 4.93 -7.23
CA ARG A 58 0.66 6.17 -6.47
C ARG A 58 0.41 5.97 -4.98
#